data_AF-A0A9P6AMI1-F1
#
_entry.id   AF-A0A9P6AMI1-F1
#
_cell.length_a   1.000
_cell.length_b   1.000
_cell.length_c   1.000
_cell.angle_alpha   90.00
_cell.angle_beta   90.00
_cell.angle_gamma   90.00
#
_symmetry.space_group_name_H-M   'P 1'
#
loop_
_entity.id
_entity.type
_entity.pdbx_description
1 polymer ?
#
loop_
_entity_poly.entity_id
_entity_poly.type
_entity_poly.pdbx_seq_one_letter_code
_entity_poly.pdbx_strand_id
1 'polypeptide(L)'
;MAPEANVCVVQDKLSRHAWWKHAQACWWGDDVLPSLIRPFMRFQREQNTGAQVDSIEPCMCSQRHHILKIVCVHMEYLEDIDLVVCSRRPAAIQLVSQGLFPCSPLAPTLAVSMDMLEFVSDLFVNMAPNE
;
A
#
# COMPACT_ATOMS: atom_id res chain seq x y z
N MET A 1 16.63 29.40 -7.88
CA MET A 1 16.03 28.43 -8.82
C MET A 1 15.39 27.35 -7.96
N ALA A 2 14.15 27.56 -7.55
CA ALA A 2 13.37 26.63 -6.73
C ALA A 2 12.38 25.90 -7.65
N PRO A 3 12.05 24.62 -7.41
CA PRO A 3 11.08 23.93 -8.23
C PRO A 3 9.70 24.49 -7.90
N GLU A 4 9.00 24.97 -8.92
CA GLU A 4 7.59 25.32 -8.83
C GLU A 4 6.82 24.04 -8.54
N ALA A 5 6.33 23.92 -7.30
CA ALA A 5 5.31 22.94 -6.99
C ALA A 5 4.11 23.26 -7.88
N ASN A 6 3.79 22.35 -8.80
CA ASN A 6 2.57 22.40 -9.59
C ASN A 6 1.39 22.26 -8.62
N VAL A 7 0.91 23.41 -8.12
CA VAL A 7 -0.33 23.48 -7.37
C VAL A 7 -1.45 23.19 -8.38
N CYS A 8 -2.08 22.02 -8.26
CA CYS A 8 -3.36 21.73 -8.93
C CYS A 8 -4.43 22.69 -8.38
N VAL A 9 -4.50 23.89 -8.93
CA VAL A 9 -5.58 24.83 -8.66
C VAL A 9 -6.78 24.41 -9.51
N VAL A 10 -7.75 23.74 -8.88
CA VAL A 10 -9.12 23.68 -9.40
C VAL A 10 -10.03 24.27 -8.34
N GLN A 11 -10.31 25.57 -8.47
CA GLN A 11 -11.43 26.22 -7.81
C GLN A 11 -12.68 26.05 -8.68
N ASP A 12 -13.54 25.09 -8.33
CA ASP A 12 -15.00 25.32 -8.40
C ASP A 12 -15.79 24.22 -7.66
N LYS A 13 -16.53 24.62 -6.62
CA LYS A 13 -17.60 23.92 -5.87
C LYS A 13 -17.62 22.37 -5.84
N LEU A 14 -16.49 21.72 -5.57
CA LEU A 14 -16.51 20.28 -5.29
C LEU A 14 -17.18 20.03 -3.94
N SER A 15 -18.12 19.07 -3.90
CA SER A 15 -18.67 18.59 -2.64
C SER A 15 -17.52 18.17 -1.71
N ARG A 16 -17.71 18.27 -0.39
CA ARG A 16 -16.70 17.87 0.59
C ARG A 16 -16.11 16.50 0.21
N HIS A 17 -16.96 15.53 -0.10
CA HIS A 17 -16.56 14.19 -0.55
C HIS A 17 -15.59 14.17 -1.75
N ALA A 18 -15.88 14.94 -2.80
CA ALA A 18 -15.02 15.00 -3.98
C ALA A 18 -13.64 15.59 -3.65
N TRP A 19 -13.58 16.58 -2.75
CA TRP A 19 -12.31 17.12 -2.26
C TRP A 19 -11.50 16.06 -1.49
N TRP A 20 -12.12 15.30 -0.58
CA TRP A 20 -11.42 14.24 0.18
C TRP A 20 -10.87 13.14 -0.74
N LYS A 21 -11.65 12.74 -1.76
CA LYS A 21 -11.19 11.80 -2.78
C LYS A 21 -9.97 12.32 -3.53
N HIS A 22 -9.98 13.59 -3.94
CA HIS A 22 -8.87 14.19 -4.65
C HIS A 22 -7.63 14.29 -3.75
N ALA A 23 -7.78 14.79 -2.52
CA ALA A 23 -6.69 14.86 -1.55
C ALA A 23 -6.08 13.47 -1.27
N GLN A 24 -6.92 12.43 -1.16
CA GLN A 24 -6.46 11.06 -1.00
C GLN A 24 -5.66 10.60 -2.23
N ALA A 25 -6.14 10.87 -3.45
CA ALA A 25 -5.43 10.49 -4.67
C ALA A 25 -4.06 11.18 -4.80
N CYS A 26 -3.99 12.48 -4.50
CA CYS A 26 -2.72 13.21 -4.46
C CYS A 26 -1.76 12.60 -3.43
N TRP A 27 -2.24 12.35 -2.20
CA TRP A 27 -1.41 11.75 -1.16
C TRP A 27 -0.89 10.35 -1.53
N TRP A 28 -1.70 9.54 -2.22
CA TRP A 28 -1.24 8.27 -2.77
C TRP A 28 -0.09 8.44 -3.76
N GLY A 29 -0.21 9.39 -4.69
CA GLY A 29 0.79 9.65 -5.72
C GLY A 29 2.08 10.28 -5.18
N ASP A 30 1.94 11.25 -4.27
CA ASP A 30 3.04 12.11 -3.84
C ASP A 30 3.87 11.48 -2.69
N ASP A 31 3.22 10.72 -1.80
CA ASP A 31 3.86 10.21 -0.58
C ASP A 31 3.81 8.68 -0.48
N VAL A 32 2.61 8.10 -0.56
CA VAL A 32 2.41 6.68 -0.23
C VAL A 32 3.13 5.79 -1.23
N LEU A 33 2.76 5.82 -2.51
CA LEU A 33 3.35 4.94 -3.53
C LEU A 33 4.87 5.09 -3.63
N PRO A 34 5.45 6.31 -3.69
CA PRO A 34 6.90 6.47 -3.69
C PRO A 34 7.59 5.82 -2.49
N SER A 35 6.98 5.90 -1.29
CA SER A 35 7.54 5.27 -0.08
C SER A 35 7.54 3.73 -0.14
N LEU A 36 6.66 3.13 -0.95
CA LEU A 36 6.49 1.68 -1.07
C LEU A 36 7.40 1.03 -2.13
N ILE A 37 7.98 1.80 -3.05
CA ILE A 37 8.84 1.29 -4.12
C ILE A 37 10.03 0.50 -3.55
N ARG A 38 10.75 1.06 -2.58
CA ARG A 38 11.92 0.39 -1.99
C ARG A 38 11.56 -0.90 -1.24
N PRO A 39 10.53 -0.91 -0.36
CA PRO A 39 10.01 -2.15 0.22
C PRO A 39 9.65 -3.20 -0.82
N PHE A 40 8.95 -2.82 -1.88
CA PHE A 40 8.54 -3.75 -2.94
C PHE A 40 9.74 -4.37 -3.68
N MET A 41 10.73 -3.55 -4.06
CA MET A 41 11.95 -4.03 -4.72
C MET A 41 12.76 -4.98 -3.84
N ARG A 42 12.74 -4.77 -2.51
CA ARG A 42 13.37 -5.70 -1.56
C ARG A 42 12.63 -7.04 -1.56
N PHE A 43 11.31 -7.01 -1.40
CA PHE A 43 10.47 -8.20 -1.44
C PHE A 43 10.70 -9.02 -2.74
N GLN A 44 10.68 -8.37 -3.91
CA GLN A 44 10.94 -9.05 -5.19
C GLN A 44 12.33 -9.71 -5.25
N ARG A 45 13.36 -9.04 -4.70
CA ARG A 45 14.70 -9.62 -4.65
C ARG A 45 14.71 -10.88 -3.77
N GLU A 46 14.11 -10.81 -2.59
CA GLU A 46 14.06 -11.90 -1.63
C GLU A 46 13.39 -13.13 -2.23
N GLN A 47 12.23 -12.94 -2.89
CA GLN A 47 11.53 -13.97 -3.67
C GLN A 47 12.45 -14.64 -4.71
N ASN A 48 13.15 -13.84 -5.52
CA ASN A 48 14.03 -14.36 -6.57
C ASN A 48 15.27 -15.08 -6.05
N THR A 49 15.78 -14.67 -4.89
CA THR A 49 16.97 -15.29 -4.27
C THR A 49 16.64 -16.50 -3.40
N GLY A 50 15.36 -16.76 -3.11
CA GLY A 50 14.93 -17.79 -2.15
C GLY A 50 15.38 -17.48 -0.71
N ALA A 51 15.75 -16.24 -0.42
CA ALA A 51 16.20 -15.82 0.89
C ALA A 51 14.97 -15.50 1.75
N GLN A 52 14.49 -16.47 2.54
CA GLN A 52 13.46 -16.20 3.53
C GLN A 52 14.06 -15.39 4.69
N VAL A 53 13.49 -14.22 4.95
CA VAL A 53 13.75 -13.44 6.15
C VAL A 53 12.56 -13.61 7.09
N ASP A 54 12.55 -14.73 7.82
CA ASP A 54 11.43 -15.15 8.68
C ASP A 54 11.38 -14.45 10.05
N SER A 55 11.69 -13.16 10.13
CA SER A 55 11.67 -12.48 11.44
C SER A 55 11.22 -11.03 11.32
N ILE A 56 9.92 -10.83 11.57
CA ILE A 56 9.38 -9.52 11.93
C ILE A 56 9.88 -9.22 13.34
N GLU A 57 11.09 -8.68 13.47
CA GLU A 57 11.57 -8.22 14.78
C GLU A 57 10.62 -7.13 15.31
N PRO A 58 10.19 -7.18 16.58
CA PRO A 58 9.32 -6.16 17.15
C PRO A 58 10.01 -4.79 17.17
N CYS A 59 9.23 -3.73 16.93
CA CYS A 59 9.77 -2.37 16.97
C CYS A 59 10.08 -1.97 18.43
N MET A 60 11.34 -1.62 18.72
CA MET A 60 11.79 -1.20 20.06
C MET A 60 11.62 0.31 20.33
N CYS A 61 10.74 1.00 19.59
CA CYS A 61 10.56 2.43 19.77
C CYS A 61 9.71 2.76 21.01
N SER A 62 9.95 3.91 21.65
CA SER A 62 9.15 4.35 22.81
C SER A 62 7.79 4.94 22.46
N GLN A 63 7.32 4.78 21.21
CA GLN A 63 6.07 5.34 20.75
C GLN A 63 4.88 4.40 21.03
N ARG A 64 3.67 4.94 20.90
CA ARG A 64 2.46 4.13 20.99
C ARG A 64 2.39 3.15 19.82
N HIS A 65 2.19 1.88 20.16
CA HIS A 65 1.92 0.83 19.19
C HIS A 65 0.42 0.58 19.11
N HIS A 66 -0.06 0.32 17.90
CA HIS A 66 -1.45 -0.04 17.62
C HIS A 66 -1.47 -1.38 16.91
N ILE A 67 -2.52 -2.17 17.16
CA ILE A 67 -2.75 -3.41 16.42
C ILE A 67 -3.84 -3.12 15.40
N LEU A 68 -3.56 -3.42 14.14
CA LEU A 68 -4.53 -3.39 13.05
C LEU A 68 -4.90 -4.82 12.69
N LYS A 69 -6.20 -5.10 12.60
CA LYS A 69 -6.73 -6.35 12.07
C LYS A 69 -6.89 -6.21 10.57
N ILE A 70 -6.25 -7.08 9.81
CA ILE A 70 -6.18 -6.99 8.36
C ILE A 70 -6.58 -8.33 7.77
N VAL A 71 -7.54 -8.29 6.86
CA VAL A 71 -7.86 -9.43 6.00
C VAL A 71 -6.92 -9.36 4.80
N CYS A 72 -6.14 -10.40 4.58
CA CYS A 72 -5.25 -10.58 3.44
C CYS A 72 -5.94 -11.47 2.40
N VAL A 73 -6.03 -10.96 1.17
CA VAL A 73 -6.61 -11.69 0.04
C VAL A 73 -5.47 -12.28 -0.78
N HIS A 74 -5.36 -13.60 -0.77
CA HIS A 74 -4.47 -14.35 -1.65
C HIS A 74 -5.27 -14.97 -2.79
N MET A 75 -4.58 -15.60 -3.74
CA MET A 75 -5.23 -16.23 -4.89
C MET A 75 -6.22 -17.33 -4.51
N GLU A 76 -5.87 -18.14 -3.52
CA GLU A 76 -6.61 -19.37 -3.19
C GLU A 76 -7.31 -19.30 -1.84
N TYR A 77 -6.99 -18.31 -1.00
CA TYR A 77 -7.47 -18.22 0.37
C TYR A 77 -7.48 -16.80 0.92
N LEU A 78 -8.18 -16.63 2.04
CA LEU A 78 -8.15 -15.43 2.87
C LEU A 78 -7.41 -15.73 4.17
N GLU A 79 -6.67 -14.75 4.68
CA GLU A 79 -5.95 -14.85 5.95
C GLU A 79 -6.21 -13.62 6.82
N ASP A 80 -6.50 -13.82 8.10
CA ASP A 80 -6.61 -12.73 9.08
C ASP A 80 -5.27 -12.55 9.81
N ILE A 81 -4.70 -11.34 9.76
CA ILE A 81 -3.45 -11.01 10.47
C ILE A 81 -3.64 -9.85 11.46
N ASP A 82 -2.87 -9.90 12.54
CA ASP A 82 -2.71 -8.79 13.48
C ASP A 82 -1.38 -8.07 13.21
N LEU A 83 -1.46 -6.84 12.69
CA LEU A 83 -0.28 -6.03 12.34
C LEU A 83 0.00 -4.97 13.41
N VAL A 84 1.17 -5.04 14.03
CA VAL A 84 1.62 -4.04 15.00
C VAL A 84 2.25 -2.85 14.28
N VAL A 85 1.67 -1.66 14.45
CA VAL A 85 2.09 -0.43 13.76
C VAL A 85 2.46 0.68 14.72
N CYS A 86 3.39 1.54 14.29
CA CYS A 86 3.75 2.79 14.95
C CYS A 86 4.18 3.80 13.88
N SER A 87 4.47 5.07 14.26
CA SER A 87 4.82 6.08 13.25
C SER A 87 6.11 5.77 12.48
N ARG A 88 7.02 4.96 13.06
CA ARG A 88 8.26 4.50 12.40
C ARG A 88 8.07 3.24 11.56
N ARG A 89 6.98 2.51 11.78
CA ARG A 89 6.66 1.27 11.07
C ARG A 89 5.22 1.35 10.55
N PRO A 90 4.97 2.15 9.50
CA PRO A 90 3.64 2.29 8.90
C PRO A 90 3.12 0.96 8.37
N ALA A 91 1.79 0.77 8.43
CA ALA A 91 1.13 -0.45 7.97
C ALA A 91 1.50 -0.81 6.53
N ALA A 92 1.41 0.18 5.63
CA ALA A 92 1.66 0.01 4.21
C ALA A 92 3.06 -0.55 3.89
N ILE A 93 4.09 -0.03 4.57
CA ILE A 93 5.47 -0.48 4.38
C ILE A 93 5.65 -1.93 4.84
N GLN A 94 5.07 -2.27 6.00
CA GLN A 94 5.15 -3.63 6.54
C GLN A 94 4.46 -4.65 5.64
N LEU A 95 3.24 -4.34 5.17
CA LEU A 95 2.48 -5.20 4.26
C LEU A 95 3.23 -5.42 2.93
N VAL A 96 3.75 -4.35 2.32
CA VAL A 96 4.48 -4.49 1.05
C VAL A 96 5.76 -5.31 1.21
N SER A 97 6.42 -5.21 2.37
CA SER A 97 7.58 -6.05 2.68
C SER A 97 7.21 -7.53 2.82
N GLN A 98 5.94 -7.85 3.05
CA GLN A 98 5.40 -9.22 3.11
C GLN A 98 4.73 -9.64 1.79
N GLY A 99 4.83 -8.85 0.71
CA GLY A 99 4.18 -9.18 -0.55
C GLY A 99 2.68 -8.88 -0.58
N LEU A 100 2.21 -7.99 0.30
CA LEU A 100 0.81 -7.59 0.39
C LEU A 100 0.67 -6.09 0.08
N PHE A 101 -0.23 -5.74 -0.82
CA PHE A 101 -0.57 -4.35 -1.10
C PHE A 101 -1.74 -3.89 -0.22
N PRO A 102 -1.59 -2.80 0.56
CA PRO A 102 -2.67 -2.27 1.39
C PRO A 102 -3.77 -1.62 0.56
N CYS A 103 -5.04 -1.85 0.88
CA CYS A 103 -6.15 -1.12 0.25
C CYS A 103 -6.38 0.27 0.85
N SER A 104 -5.67 0.63 1.93
CA SER A 104 -5.67 1.96 2.54
C SER A 104 -4.30 2.24 3.18
N PRO A 105 -3.73 3.44 3.03
CA PRO A 105 -2.36 3.73 3.44
C PRO A 105 -2.19 3.89 4.96
N LEU A 106 -3.20 4.42 5.67
CA LEU A 106 -3.10 4.77 7.09
C LEU A 106 -3.57 3.65 8.02
N ALA A 107 -4.75 3.11 7.73
CA ALA A 107 -5.42 2.09 8.53
C ALA A 107 -6.07 1.07 7.58
N PRO A 108 -5.26 0.23 6.90
CA PRO A 108 -5.80 -0.86 6.11
C PRO A 108 -6.55 -1.84 7.01
N THR A 109 -7.73 -2.24 6.55
CA THR A 109 -8.46 -3.42 7.05
C THR A 109 -8.41 -4.57 6.05
N LEU A 110 -7.91 -4.30 4.85
CA LEU A 110 -7.80 -5.22 3.73
C LEU A 110 -6.44 -5.00 3.04
N ALA A 111 -5.79 -6.09 2.69
CA ALA A 111 -4.62 -6.10 1.83
C ALA A 111 -4.75 -7.24 0.80
N VAL A 112 -4.10 -7.10 -0.34
CA VAL A 112 -4.18 -8.07 -1.46
C VAL A 112 -2.77 -8.53 -1.80
N SER A 113 -2.56 -9.82 -2.05
CA SER A 113 -1.24 -10.31 -2.45
C SER A 113 -0.79 -9.70 -3.77
N MET A 114 0.51 -9.43 -3.90
CA MET A 114 1.08 -8.86 -5.12
C MET A 114 0.82 -9.74 -6.34
N ASP A 115 0.91 -11.06 -6.19
CA ASP A 115 0.65 -12.03 -7.27
C ASP A 115 -0.81 -11.97 -7.76
N MET A 116 -1.77 -11.72 -6.85
CA MET A 116 -3.17 -11.51 -7.22
C MET A 116 -3.35 -10.21 -8.00
N LEU A 117 -2.68 -9.13 -7.60
CA LEU A 117 -2.72 -7.87 -8.33
C LEU A 117 -2.06 -7.95 -9.71
N GLU A 118 -0.97 -8.70 -9.85
CA GLU A 118 -0.31 -8.94 -11.14
C GLU A 118 -1.25 -9.65 -12.10
N PHE A 119 -1.85 -10.76 -11.67
CA PHE A 119 -2.83 -11.50 -12.46
C PHE A 119 -4.05 -10.65 -12.86
N VAL A 120 -4.60 -9.88 -11.92
CA VAL A 120 -5.73 -9.00 -12.21
C VAL A 120 -5.33 -7.91 -13.21
N SER A 121 -4.12 -7.37 -13.10
CA SER A 121 -3.59 -6.38 -14.05
C SER A 121 -3.48 -6.98 -15.46
N ASP A 122 -2.97 -8.20 -15.58
CA ASP A 122 -2.89 -8.93 -16.85
C ASP A 122 -4.28 -9.20 -17.45
N LEU A 123 -5.25 -9.58 -16.62
CA LEU A 123 -6.63 -9.74 -17.06
C LEU A 123 -7.25 -8.44 -17.55
N PHE A 124 -6.98 -7.31 -16.89
CA PHE A 124 -7.50 -6.00 -17.30
C PHE A 124 -6.97 -5.56 -18.66
N VAL A 125 -5.69 -5.81 -18.96
CA VAL A 125 -5.10 -5.48 -20.27
C VAL A 125 -5.68 -6.36 -21.38
N ASN A 126 -6.06 -7.60 -21.06
CA ASN A 126 -6.61 -8.57 -22.00
C ASN A 126 -8.14 -8.61 -22.04
N MET A 127 -8.81 -7.74 -21.28
CA MET A 127 -10.26 -7.66 -21.29
C MET A 127 -10.69 -7.08 -22.64
N ALA A 128 -11.60 -7.77 -23.35
CA ALA A 128 -12.19 -7.22 -24.56
C ALA A 128 -12.79 -5.84 -24.21
N PRO A 129 -12.54 -4.80 -25.03
CA PRO A 129 -13.10 -3.48 -24.74
C PRO A 129 -14.60 -3.63 -24.58
N ASN A 130 -15.11 -3.12 -23.45
CA ASN A 130 -16.54 -3.15 -23.16
C ASN A 130 -17.27 -2.54 -24.36
N GLU A 131 -18.02 -3.36 -25.11
CA GLU A 131 -18.88 -2.91 -26.20
C GLU A 131 -20.03 -2.02 -25.69
#